data_AF-A0A1Y4A182-F1
#
_entry.id   AF-A0A1Y4A182-F1
#
_cell.length_a   1.000
_cell.length_b   1.000
_cell.length_c   1.000
_cell.angle_alpha   90.00
_cell.angle_beta   90.00
_cell.angle_gamma   90.00
#
_symmetry.space_group_name_H-M   'P 1'
#
loop_
_entity.id
_entity.type
_entity.pdbx_description
1 polymer ?
#
loop_
_entity_poly.entity_id
_entity_poly.type
_entity_poly.pdbx_seq_one_letter_code
_entity_poly.pdbx_strand_id
1 'polypeptide(L)'
;MASYTRDQISRWNKKLSNGFQLDLNRLLMWNEKSAVRNIKLPDGKVLQASISWVEVRDGFRYTGLVQPEMHLSIWTPTDSGMMTSSGMGAAFKLSETSFPRKVWNELAKFTVEWNDERIMAEAKKYAKALNNPYIVA
;
A
#
# COMPACT_ATOMS: atom_id res chain seq x y z
N MET A 1 6.25 21.65 -6.12
CA MET A 1 5.45 20.41 -5.98
C MET A 1 5.01 20.01 -7.38
N ALA A 2 5.08 18.73 -7.74
CA ALA A 2 4.58 18.30 -9.05
C ALA A 2 3.07 18.57 -9.13
N SER A 3 2.61 19.13 -10.25
CA SER A 3 1.19 19.38 -10.49
C SER A 3 0.63 18.27 -11.38
N TYR A 4 -0.53 17.73 -10.99
CA TYR A 4 -1.22 16.68 -11.74
C TYR A 4 -2.64 17.12 -12.06
N THR A 5 -3.04 16.87 -13.29
CA THR A 5 -4.41 17.09 -13.74
C THR A 5 -5.34 15.98 -13.22
N ARG A 6 -6.62 16.31 -13.06
CA ARG A 6 -7.66 15.32 -12.76
C ARG A 6 -7.69 14.19 -13.80
N ASP A 7 -7.41 14.49 -15.06
CA ASP A 7 -7.38 13.49 -16.14
C ASP A 7 -6.19 12.54 -16.05
N GLN A 8 -5.03 12.99 -15.55
CA GLN A 8 -3.91 12.10 -15.26
C GLN A 8 -4.27 11.14 -14.12
N ILE A 9 -4.86 11.66 -13.04
CA ILE A 9 -5.31 10.87 -11.89
C ILE A 9 -6.36 9.83 -12.33
N SER A 10 -7.36 10.26 -13.10
CA SER A 10 -8.40 9.37 -13.65
C SER A 10 -7.81 8.26 -14.52
N ARG A 11 -6.85 8.59 -15.40
CA ARG A 11 -6.14 7.60 -16.23
C ARG A 11 -5.35 6.59 -15.41
N TRP A 12 -4.78 6.97 -14.28
CA TRP A 12 -4.07 6.04 -13.40
C TRP A 12 -5.03 5.15 -12.61
N ASN A 13 -6.13 5.72 -12.09
CA ASN A 13 -7.17 4.99 -11.38
C ASN A 13 -7.86 3.94 -12.25
N LYS A 14 -8.14 4.25 -13.51
CA LYS A 14 -8.77 3.31 -14.46
C LYS A 14 -7.99 2.01 -14.69
N LYS A 15 -6.71 1.96 -14.33
CA LYS A 15 -5.86 0.76 -14.46
C LYS A 15 -5.93 -0.15 -13.24
N LEU A 16 -6.45 0.36 -12.12
CA LEU A 16 -6.56 -0.39 -10.87
C LEU A 16 -7.86 -1.21 -10.86
N SER A 17 -7.80 -2.35 -10.20
CA SER A 17 -8.91 -3.29 -10.05
C SER A 17 -9.30 -3.43 -8.57
N ASN A 18 -10.40 -4.14 -8.29
CA ASN A 18 -10.82 -4.49 -6.93
C ASN A 18 -10.99 -3.30 -5.96
N GLY A 19 -11.40 -2.14 -6.50
CA GLY A 19 -11.66 -0.95 -5.68
C GLY A 19 -10.41 -0.27 -5.13
N PHE A 20 -9.21 -0.64 -5.60
CA PHE A 20 -7.99 0.13 -5.38
C PHE A 20 -8.08 1.48 -6.06
N GLN A 21 -7.47 2.48 -5.43
CA GLN A 21 -7.36 3.84 -5.93
C GLN A 21 -5.92 4.32 -5.81
N LEU A 22 -5.55 5.32 -6.60
CA LEU A 22 -4.27 6.00 -6.47
C LEU A 22 -4.23 6.73 -5.13
N ASP A 23 -3.17 6.50 -4.37
CA ASP A 23 -2.92 7.26 -3.15
C ASP A 23 -2.47 8.68 -3.51
N LEU A 24 -3.41 9.61 -3.42
CA LEU A 24 -3.16 11.02 -3.73
C LEU A 24 -2.23 11.68 -2.71
N ASN A 25 -2.27 11.26 -1.44
CA ASN A 25 -1.41 11.84 -0.42
C ASN A 25 0.05 11.47 -0.73
N ARG A 26 0.32 10.18 -0.96
CA ARG A 26 1.64 9.69 -1.35
C ARG A 26 2.15 10.34 -2.64
N LEU A 27 1.27 10.49 -3.64
CA LEU A 27 1.62 11.15 -4.90
C LEU A 27 2.01 12.61 -4.69
N LEU A 28 1.23 13.38 -3.94
CA LEU A 28 1.45 14.82 -3.78
C LEU A 28 2.65 15.14 -2.87
N MET A 29 2.84 14.34 -1.82
CA MET A 29 3.91 14.54 -0.84
C MET A 29 5.27 14.03 -1.32
N TRP A 30 5.30 12.89 -2.01
CA TRP A 30 6.55 12.20 -2.36
C TRP A 30 6.73 11.95 -3.86
N ASN A 31 5.79 12.37 -4.72
CA ASN A 31 5.82 12.06 -6.16
C ASN A 31 5.89 10.54 -6.43
N GLU A 32 5.34 9.74 -5.53
CA GLU A 32 5.30 8.29 -5.65
C GLU A 32 3.87 7.81 -5.89
N LYS A 33 3.70 6.93 -6.89
CA LYS A 33 2.42 6.31 -7.17
C LYS A 33 2.33 4.98 -6.41
N SER A 34 1.38 4.89 -5.49
CA SER A 34 0.95 3.65 -4.84
C SER A 34 -0.55 3.46 -5.06
N ALA A 35 -0.99 2.20 -5.05
CA ALA A 35 -2.39 1.84 -5.10
C ALA A 35 -2.86 1.52 -3.69
N VAL A 36 -3.92 2.16 -3.21
CA VAL A 36 -4.49 2.00 -1.88
C VAL A 36 -5.91 1.47 -1.93
N ARG A 37 -6.24 0.52 -1.05
CA ARG A 37 -7.58 0.01 -0.79
C ARG A 37 -7.87 0.13 0.70
N ASN A 38 -8.94 0.85 1.04
CA ASN A 38 -9.41 1.01 2.41
C ASN A 38 -10.65 0.16 2.64
N ILE A 39 -10.56 -0.82 3.54
CA ILE A 39 -11.64 -1.72 3.93
C ILE A 39 -12.12 -1.31 5.32
N LYS A 40 -13.40 -0.97 5.45
CA LYS A 40 -13.99 -0.63 6.75
C LYS A 40 -14.09 -1.90 7.59
N LEU A 41 -13.55 -1.83 8.80
CA LEU A 41 -13.65 -2.87 9.83
C LEU A 41 -14.76 -2.51 10.83
N PRO A 42 -15.13 -3.44 11.73
CA PRO A 42 -15.93 -3.09 12.91
C PRO A 42 -15.28 -1.97 13.74
N ASP A 43 -16.09 -1.32 14.59
CA ASP A 43 -15.64 -0.29 15.54
C ASP A 43 -15.05 0.97 14.89
N GLY A 44 -15.38 1.22 13.62
CA GLY A 44 -14.90 2.39 12.88
C GLY A 44 -13.44 2.32 12.43
N LYS A 45 -12.75 1.20 12.67
CA LYS A 45 -11.39 0.96 12.19
C LYS A 45 -11.37 0.78 10.67
N VAL A 46 -10.20 0.99 10.08
CA VAL A 46 -9.97 0.79 8.63
C VAL A 46 -8.73 -0.04 8.43
N LEU A 47 -8.85 -1.16 7.70
CA LEU A 47 -7.72 -1.87 7.15
C LEU A 47 -7.33 -1.19 5.83
N GLN A 48 -6.13 -0.63 5.79
CA GLN A 48 -5.56 -0.06 4.58
C GLN A 48 -4.55 -1.04 3.98
N ALA A 49 -4.78 -1.41 2.72
CA ALA A 49 -3.85 -2.16 1.90
C ALA A 49 -3.23 -1.23 0.86
N SER A 50 -1.91 -1.13 0.83
CA SER A 50 -1.15 -0.28 -0.08
C SER A 50 -0.16 -1.12 -0.88
N ILE A 51 -0.29 -1.10 -2.21
CA ILE A 51 0.67 -1.70 -3.14
C ILE A 51 1.61 -0.61 -3.65
N SER A 52 2.91 -0.80 -3.47
CA SER A 52 3.93 0.15 -3.91
C SER A 52 5.22 -0.52 -4.37
N TRP A 53 6.08 0.25 -5.05
CA TRP A 53 7.42 -0.20 -5.41
C TRP A 53 8.39 0.05 -4.25
N VAL A 54 9.09 -1.00 -3.83
CA VAL A 54 10.14 -0.93 -2.81
C VAL A 54 11.48 -1.30 -3.45
N GLU A 55 12.53 -0.61 -3.05
CA GLU A 55 13.88 -0.84 -3.55
C GLU A 55 14.42 -2.18 -3.06
N VAL A 56 15.03 -2.93 -3.96
CA VAL A 56 15.77 -4.14 -3.61
C VAL A 56 17.15 -3.73 -3.13
N ARG A 57 17.51 -4.16 -1.93
CA ARG A 57 18.81 -3.87 -1.31
C ARG A 57 19.60 -5.14 -1.07
N ASP A 58 20.91 -5.04 -1.23
CA ASP A 58 21.89 -6.05 -0.82
C ASP A 58 22.65 -5.49 0.39
N GLY A 59 22.18 -5.83 1.59
CA GLY A 59 22.55 -5.13 2.82
C GLY A 59 22.22 -3.63 2.74
N PHE A 60 23.24 -2.78 2.87
CA PHE A 60 23.09 -1.32 2.73
C PHE A 60 23.21 -0.82 1.28
N ARG A 61 23.48 -1.71 0.32
CA ARG A 61 23.74 -1.33 -1.07
C ARG A 61 22.45 -1.30 -1.89
N TYR A 62 22.27 -0.22 -2.64
CA TYR A 62 21.24 -0.13 -3.67
C TYR A 62 21.59 -0.99 -4.88
N THR A 63 20.67 -1.87 -5.26
CA THR A 63 20.83 -2.71 -6.46
C THR A 63 20.36 -2.00 -7.74
N GLY A 64 19.62 -0.90 -7.60
CA GLY A 64 18.94 -0.22 -8.71
C GLY A 64 17.63 -0.90 -9.15
N LEU A 65 17.29 -2.04 -8.53
CA LEU A 65 16.06 -2.78 -8.81
C LEU A 65 14.96 -2.43 -7.82
N VAL A 66 13.72 -2.65 -8.23
CA VAL A 66 12.53 -2.49 -7.39
C VAL A 66 11.65 -3.74 -7.46
N GLN A 67 10.91 -4.00 -6.40
CA GLN A 67 9.95 -5.10 -6.30
C GLN A 67 8.60 -4.57 -5.80
N PRO A 68 7.49 -5.21 -6.21
CA PRO A 68 6.17 -4.82 -5.74
C PRO A 68 5.95 -5.38 -4.34
N GLU A 69 5.50 -4.53 -3.43
CA GLU A 69 5.23 -4.89 -2.04
C GLU A 69 3.80 -4.48 -1.66
N MET A 70 3.12 -5.34 -0.91
CA MET A 70 1.89 -5.03 -0.20
C MET A 70 2.24 -4.63 1.22
N HIS A 71 1.71 -3.47 1.63
CA HIS A 71 1.72 -3.00 3.01
C HIS A 71 0.29 -2.98 3.55
N LEU A 72 0.09 -3.58 4.72
CA LEU A 72 -1.17 -3.62 5.45
C LEU A 72 -1.02 -2.82 6.76
N SER A 73 -1.97 -1.93 7.02
CA SER A 73 -2.03 -1.16 8.27
C SER A 73 -3.47 -1.04 8.78
N ILE A 74 -3.64 -1.06 10.10
CA ILE A 74 -4.93 -0.79 10.74
C ILE A 74 -4.92 0.65 11.24
N TRP A 75 -5.86 1.44 10.74
CA TRP A 75 -6.13 2.79 11.18
C TRP A 75 -7.31 2.77 12.14
N THR A 76 -7.10 3.31 13.33
CA THR A 76 -8.08 3.39 14.42
C THR A 76 -8.48 4.86 14.61
N PRO A 77 -9.79 5.16 14.74
CA PRO A 77 -10.25 6.52 15.02
C PRO A 77 -9.79 6.96 16.41
N THR A 78 -9.52 8.26 16.54
CA THR A 78 -9.25 8.93 17.82
C THR A 78 -10.36 9.93 18.13
N ASP A 79 -10.51 10.31 19.40
CA ASP A 79 -11.56 11.24 19.86
C ASP A 79 -11.46 12.63 19.21
N SER A 80 -10.29 12.99 18.67
CA SER A 80 -10.04 14.23 17.94
C SER A 80 -10.57 14.24 16.50
N GLY A 81 -11.20 13.16 16.02
CA GLY A 81 -11.62 13.02 14.63
C GLY A 81 -10.47 12.67 13.66
N MET A 82 -9.29 12.35 14.19
CA MET A 82 -8.14 11.88 13.43
C MET A 82 -8.11 10.34 13.40
N MET A 83 -7.29 9.78 12.51
CA MET A 83 -7.00 8.34 12.48
C MET A 83 -5.54 8.11 12.86
N THR A 84 -5.27 7.07 13.63
CA THR A 84 -3.91 6.65 13.99
C THR A 84 -3.69 5.19 13.65
N SER A 85 -2.47 4.83 13.24
CA SER A 85 -2.08 3.42 13.04
C SER A 85 -1.03 3.02 14.06
N SER A 86 -1.15 1.80 14.61
CA SER A 86 -0.19 1.26 15.57
C SER A 86 0.93 0.48 14.87
N GLY A 87 2.18 0.75 15.24
CA GLY A 87 3.36 0.04 14.74
C GLY A 87 3.64 0.26 13.25
N MET A 88 4.43 -0.65 12.66
CA MET A 88 4.79 -0.59 11.23
C MET A 88 3.78 -1.31 10.32
N GLY A 89 2.76 -1.97 10.88
CA GLY A 89 1.87 -2.83 10.11
C GLY A 89 2.57 -4.12 9.62
N ALA A 90 2.12 -4.65 8.49
CA ALA A 90 2.70 -5.84 7.87
C ALA A 90 3.06 -5.56 6.41
N ALA A 91 4.28 -5.93 6.02
CA ALA A 91 4.78 -5.77 4.66
C ALA A 91 5.19 -7.13 4.10
N PHE A 92 4.82 -7.42 2.86
CA PHE A 92 5.27 -8.62 2.17
C PHE A 92 5.31 -8.39 0.65
N LYS A 93 6.25 -9.08 0.01
CA LYS A 93 6.45 -8.99 -1.44
C LYS A 93 5.28 -9.63 -2.18
N LEU A 94 4.86 -9.00 -3.28
CA LEU A 94 3.84 -9.54 -4.19
C LEU A 94 4.42 -10.41 -5.29
N SER A 95 5.73 -10.32 -5.50
CA SER A 95 6.47 -11.10 -6.49
C SER A 95 7.93 -11.21 -6.08
N GLU A 96 8.55 -12.35 -6.40
CA GLU A 96 10.01 -12.51 -6.33
C GLU A 96 10.72 -11.84 -7.53
N THR A 97 9.97 -11.44 -8.56
CA THR A 97 10.52 -10.78 -9.73
C THR A 97 10.89 -9.34 -9.40
N SER A 98 12.13 -8.98 -9.71
CA SER A 98 12.64 -7.61 -9.61
C SER A 98 12.54 -6.89 -10.95
N PHE A 99 12.32 -5.58 -10.90
CA PHE A 99 12.12 -4.72 -12.06
C PHE A 99 13.17 -3.59 -12.08
N PRO A 100 13.63 -3.16 -13.26
CA PRO A 100 14.62 -2.09 -13.35
C PRO A 100 14.03 -0.68 -13.14
N ARG A 101 12.69 -0.53 -13.16
CA ARG A 101 12.00 0.76 -13.07
C ARG A 101 10.65 0.65 -12.36
N LYS A 102 10.26 1.73 -11.67
CA LYS A 102 8.93 1.89 -11.04
C LYS A 102 7.84 2.15 -12.10
N VAL A 103 7.36 1.11 -12.78
CA VAL A 103 6.35 1.23 -13.84
C VAL A 103 4.93 1.09 -13.27
N TRP A 104 4.10 2.15 -13.36
CA TRP A 104 2.74 2.14 -12.82
C TRP A 104 1.85 1.03 -13.43
N ASN A 105 1.97 0.79 -14.73
CA ASN A 105 1.15 -0.23 -15.41
C ASN A 105 1.46 -1.64 -14.91
N GLU A 106 2.72 -1.93 -14.59
CA GLU A 106 3.11 -3.22 -14.02
C GLU A 106 2.60 -3.33 -12.57
N LEU A 107 2.72 -2.27 -11.78
CA LEU A 107 2.21 -2.25 -10.41
C LEU A 107 0.69 -2.48 -10.38
N ALA A 108 -0.05 -1.86 -11.30
CA ALA A 108 -1.49 -1.95 -11.38
C ALA A 108 -1.99 -3.38 -11.64
N LYS A 109 -1.22 -4.21 -12.37
CA LYS A 109 -1.59 -5.62 -12.62
C LYS A 109 -1.74 -6.42 -11.33
N PHE A 110 -0.93 -6.12 -10.31
CA PHE A 110 -1.05 -6.80 -9.03
C PHE A 110 -2.41 -6.54 -8.36
N THR A 111 -3.06 -5.40 -8.59
CA THR A 111 -4.38 -5.14 -7.97
C THR A 111 -5.47 -6.12 -8.40
N VAL A 112 -5.34 -6.78 -9.56
CA VAL A 112 -6.33 -7.70 -10.12
C VAL A 112 -6.57 -8.91 -9.23
N GLU A 113 -5.53 -9.39 -8.56
CA GLU A 113 -5.64 -10.61 -7.75
C GLU A 113 -5.99 -10.34 -6.27
N TRP A 114 -6.03 -9.07 -5.85
CA TRP A 114 -6.24 -8.67 -4.46
C TRP A 114 -7.62 -8.05 -4.28
N ASN A 115 -8.62 -8.88 -4.07
CA ASN A 115 -9.95 -8.44 -3.64
C ASN A 115 -10.01 -8.30 -2.10
N ASP A 116 -11.11 -7.72 -1.60
CA ASP A 116 -11.29 -7.47 -0.17
C ASP A 116 -11.20 -8.77 0.65
N GLU A 117 -11.72 -9.89 0.14
CA GLU A 117 -11.65 -11.20 0.79
C GLU A 117 -10.22 -11.70 0.98
N ARG A 118 -9.40 -11.64 -0.09
CA ARG A 118 -7.99 -12.04 -0.04
C ARG A 118 -7.19 -11.12 0.86
N ILE A 119 -7.41 -9.81 0.79
CA ILE A 119 -6.75 -8.83 1.67
C ILE A 119 -7.07 -9.14 3.13
N MET A 120 -8.33 -9.40 3.46
CA MET A 120 -8.76 -9.73 4.82
C MET A 120 -8.19 -11.08 5.28
N ALA A 121 -8.14 -12.09 4.41
CA ALA A 121 -7.54 -13.39 4.72
C ALA A 121 -6.04 -13.26 5.01
N GLU A 122 -5.33 -12.45 4.23
CA GLU A 122 -3.90 -12.21 4.44
C GLU A 122 -3.67 -11.40 5.73
N ALA A 123 -4.46 -10.36 5.98
CA ALA A 123 -4.38 -9.56 7.20
C ALA A 123 -4.54 -10.41 8.47
N LYS A 124 -5.38 -11.45 8.45
CA LYS A 124 -5.53 -12.38 9.58
C LYS A 124 -4.23 -13.11 9.91
N LYS A 125 -3.41 -13.48 8.91
CA LYS A 125 -2.10 -14.11 9.14
C LYS A 125 -1.14 -13.17 9.88
N TYR A 126 -1.28 -11.87 9.66
CA TYR A 126 -0.47 -10.83 10.27
C TYR A 126 -1.13 -10.14 11.47
N ALA A 127 -2.18 -10.73 12.06
CA ALA A 127 -2.96 -10.10 13.14
C ALA A 127 -2.09 -9.63 14.32
N LYS A 128 -1.02 -10.36 14.65
CA LYS A 128 -0.08 -9.96 15.70
C LYS A 128 0.66 -8.67 15.34
N ALA A 129 1.19 -8.56 14.12
CA ALA A 129 1.92 -7.38 13.67
C ALA A 129 1.00 -6.15 13.52
N LEU A 130 -0.21 -6.36 12.99
CA LEU A 130 -1.19 -5.30 12.75
C LEU A 130 -1.75 -4.69 14.04
N ASN A 131 -1.81 -5.45 15.14
CA ASN A 131 -2.26 -4.97 16.44
C ASN A 131 -1.11 -4.64 17.40
N ASN A 132 0.15 -4.70 16.95
CA ASN A 132 1.28 -4.43 17.82
C ASN A 132 1.56 -2.92 17.88
N PRO A 133 1.49 -2.28 19.06
CA PRO A 133 1.87 -0.88 19.21
C PRO A 133 3.40 -0.66 19.15
N TYR A 134 4.20 -1.73 19.23
CA TYR A 134 5.66 -1.66 19.24
C TYR A 134 6.27 -2.08 17.89
N ILE A 135 7.40 -1.45 17.54
CA ILE A 135 8.27 -1.86 16.43
C ILE A 135 8.95 -3.17 16.85
N VAL A 136 8.63 -4.28 16.19
CA VAL A 136 9.38 -5.53 16.36
C VAL A 136 10.46 -5.55 15.28
N ALA A 137 11.72 -5.50 15.71
CA ALA A 137 12.90 -5.62 14.86
C ALA A 137 13.19 -7.09 14.51
#